data_AF-A0A7K0R5T7-F1
#
_entry.id   AF-A0A7K0R5T7-F1
#
_cell.length_a   1.000
_cell.length_b   1.000
_cell.length_c   1.000
_cell.angle_alpha   90.00
_cell.angle_beta   90.00
_cell.angle_gamma   90.00
#
_symmetry.space_group_name_H-M   'P 1'
#
loop_
_entity.id
_entity.type
_entity.pdbx_description
1 polymer ?
#
loop_
_entity_poly.entity_id
_entity_poly.type
_entity_poly.pdbx_seq_one_letter_code
_entity_poly.pdbx_strand_id
1 'polypeptide(L)'
;MAVLERVRELVEQQVRTAIRNDGLDPLAQPDKFRAVVEQCAVEVWIAHGATSAEGDPAFVAREVMQIFAGFGALQEFFEDPTIEEIWLNEPGRVFIARQGRSTLTNVVLNDREVRDLVERMLRVSGRRLDISSPFVDAVLPDGSRLHVVIPDITRKHWAVNIRRFVMRPRSVDELVPAGTLTTQAANFLKAAVVSGLNIVIAGGTQAGKTTLLNALLGSVASHERIVSCEEVFEMQLNHLKWRNTRNNHLSDNRIHDIHRLLLASAGISCTKGPCAQTGTVGRADLPVTR
;
A
#
# COMPACT_ATOMS: atom_id res chain seq x y z
N MET A 1 27.19 10.27 -19.08
CA MET A 1 25.82 9.78 -19.39
C MET A 1 25.84 8.51 -20.25
N ALA A 2 26.40 8.51 -21.47
CA ALA A 2 26.38 7.32 -22.33
C ALA A 2 27.14 6.09 -21.78
N VAL A 3 28.27 6.31 -21.10
CA VAL A 3 29.06 5.23 -20.47
C VAL A 3 28.31 4.61 -19.30
N LEU A 4 27.69 5.42 -18.44
CA LEU A 4 26.93 4.95 -17.27
C LEU A 4 25.72 4.10 -17.70
N GLU A 5 24.94 4.57 -18.69
CA GLU A 5 23.81 3.81 -19.23
C GLU A 5 24.28 2.48 -19.82
N ARG A 6 25.40 2.49 -20.55
CA ARG A 6 25.97 1.27 -21.12
C ARG A 6 26.43 0.27 -20.07
N VAL A 7 27.09 0.75 -19.01
CA VAL A 7 27.52 -0.09 -17.88
C VAL A 7 26.29 -0.70 -17.20
N ARG A 8 25.24 0.11 -16.96
CA ARG A 8 23.98 -0.36 -16.38
C ARG A 8 23.33 -1.47 -17.20
N GLU A 9 23.20 -1.30 -18.51
CA GLU A 9 22.66 -2.33 -19.42
C GLU A 9 23.43 -3.66 -19.32
N LEU A 10 24.76 -3.59 -19.27
CA LEU A 10 25.62 -4.77 -19.21
C LEU A 10 25.51 -5.49 -17.86
N VAL A 11 25.48 -4.74 -16.76
CA VAL A 11 25.24 -5.31 -15.43
C VAL A 11 23.87 -5.98 -15.39
N GLU A 12 22.82 -5.35 -15.94
CA GLU A 12 21.50 -5.96 -16.02
C GLU A 12 21.52 -7.29 -16.79
N GLN A 13 22.20 -7.35 -17.94
CA GLN A 13 22.33 -8.58 -18.73
C GLN A 13 23.08 -9.68 -17.98
N GLN A 14 24.16 -9.34 -17.29
CA GLN A 14 24.95 -10.30 -16.51
C GLN A 14 24.14 -10.85 -15.32
N VAL A 15 23.42 -9.98 -14.61
CA VAL A 15 22.53 -10.37 -13.50
C VAL A 15 21.37 -11.25 -13.98
N ARG A 16 20.74 -10.94 -15.12
CA ARG A 16 19.71 -11.83 -15.72
C ARG A 16 20.26 -13.23 -16.01
N THR A 17 21.51 -13.30 -16.44
CA THR A 17 22.19 -14.57 -16.74
C THR A 17 22.46 -15.35 -15.45
N ALA A 18 22.95 -14.67 -14.39
CA ALA A 18 23.16 -15.28 -13.08
C ALA A 18 21.84 -15.81 -12.47
N ILE A 19 20.76 -15.03 -12.51
CA ILE A 19 19.43 -15.46 -12.06
C ILE A 19 19.00 -16.76 -12.76
N ARG A 20 19.21 -16.83 -14.08
CA ARG A 20 18.82 -17.99 -14.89
C ARG A 20 19.66 -19.22 -14.59
N ASN A 21 20.97 -19.07 -14.44
CA ASN A 21 21.90 -20.19 -14.29
C ASN A 21 21.92 -20.73 -12.86
N ASP A 22 21.88 -19.83 -11.87
CA ASP A 22 22.08 -20.17 -10.46
C ASP A 22 20.76 -20.33 -9.69
N GLY A 23 19.61 -20.12 -10.36
CA GLY A 23 18.29 -20.15 -9.74
C GLY A 23 18.12 -19.09 -8.64
N LEU A 24 18.85 -17.99 -8.76
CA LEU A 24 18.90 -16.94 -7.75
C LEU A 24 17.60 -16.14 -7.76
N ASP A 25 16.90 -16.12 -6.63
CA ASP A 25 15.64 -15.40 -6.48
C ASP A 25 15.88 -14.06 -5.76
N PRO A 26 15.69 -12.91 -6.43
CA PRO A 26 15.91 -11.59 -5.84
C PRO A 26 15.08 -11.30 -4.59
N LEU A 27 13.88 -11.86 -4.49
CA LEU A 27 12.94 -11.61 -3.40
C LEU A 27 13.08 -12.65 -2.28
N ALA A 28 13.37 -13.91 -2.61
CA ALA A 28 13.52 -14.96 -1.60
C ALA A 28 14.94 -15.04 -1.01
N GLN A 29 15.95 -14.56 -1.73
CA GLN A 29 17.37 -14.61 -1.33
C GLN A 29 18.05 -13.23 -1.45
N PRO A 30 17.57 -12.21 -0.72
CA PRO A 30 17.99 -10.83 -0.93
C PRO A 30 19.49 -10.60 -0.71
N ASP A 31 20.09 -11.24 0.31
CA ASP A 31 21.51 -11.05 0.62
C ASP A 31 22.43 -11.66 -0.46
N LYS A 32 22.10 -12.88 -0.92
CA LYS A 32 22.83 -13.53 -2.01
C LYS A 32 22.66 -12.77 -3.32
N PHE A 33 21.44 -12.32 -3.60
CA PHE A 33 21.15 -11.52 -4.78
C PHE A 33 21.95 -10.21 -4.77
N ARG A 34 21.97 -9.52 -3.64
CA ARG A 34 22.76 -8.30 -3.44
C ARG A 34 24.25 -8.52 -3.70
N ALA A 35 24.82 -9.58 -3.15
CA ALA A 35 26.23 -9.90 -3.35
C ALA A 35 26.57 -10.12 -4.84
N VAL A 36 25.70 -10.83 -5.58
CA VAL A 36 25.87 -11.06 -7.02
C VAL A 36 25.77 -9.76 -7.81
N VAL A 37 24.79 -8.90 -7.51
CA VAL A 37 24.63 -7.61 -8.20
C VAL A 37 25.82 -6.69 -7.93
N GLU A 38 26.27 -6.58 -6.68
CA GLU A 38 27.45 -5.79 -6.30
C GLU A 38 28.71 -6.30 -7.01
N GLN A 39 28.89 -7.62 -7.09
CA GLN A 39 30.00 -8.24 -7.82
C GLN A 39 29.96 -7.91 -9.32
N CYS A 40 28.82 -8.14 -9.99
CA CYS A 40 28.67 -7.83 -11.41
C CYS A 40 28.88 -6.35 -11.70
N ALA A 41 28.39 -5.45 -10.83
CA ALA A 41 28.58 -4.02 -11.00
C ALA A 41 30.07 -3.65 -10.98
N VAL A 42 30.85 -4.18 -10.04
CA VAL A 42 32.30 -3.94 -9.96
C VAL A 42 33.04 -4.52 -11.18
N GLU A 43 32.72 -5.76 -11.57
CA GLU A 43 33.35 -6.43 -12.72
C GLU A 43 33.14 -5.66 -14.02
N VAL A 44 31.90 -5.31 -14.34
CA VAL A 44 31.55 -4.56 -15.56
C VAL A 44 32.16 -3.17 -15.54
N TRP A 45 32.14 -2.50 -14.38
CA TRP A 45 32.72 -1.17 -14.20
C TRP A 45 34.20 -1.14 -14.55
N ILE A 46 34.98 -2.09 -14.03
CA ILE A 46 36.41 -2.22 -14.30
C ILE A 46 36.64 -2.60 -15.77
N ALA A 47 35.91 -3.60 -16.29
CA ALA A 47 36.10 -4.11 -17.65
C ALA A 47 35.84 -3.06 -18.74
N HIS A 48 34.98 -2.07 -18.47
CA HIS A 48 34.60 -1.02 -19.41
C HIS A 48 35.28 0.32 -19.13
N GLY A 49 36.23 0.37 -18.20
CA GLY A 49 37.05 1.55 -17.93
C GLY A 49 36.28 2.76 -17.40
N ALA A 50 35.13 2.53 -16.75
CA ALA A 50 34.33 3.59 -16.17
C ALA A 50 35.08 4.24 -14.99
N THR A 51 35.02 5.57 -14.91
CA THR A 51 35.79 6.36 -13.94
C THR A 51 34.89 6.94 -12.86
N SER A 52 35.46 7.27 -11.70
CA SER A 52 34.71 7.90 -10.59
C SER A 52 34.09 9.25 -10.95
N ALA A 53 34.55 9.89 -12.02
CA ALA A 53 33.94 11.11 -12.56
C ALA A 53 32.59 10.85 -13.25
N GLU A 54 32.32 9.61 -13.67
CA GLU A 54 31.12 9.19 -14.38
C GLU A 54 30.06 8.57 -13.46
N GLY A 55 30.46 8.17 -12.24
CA GLY A 55 29.61 7.56 -11.22
C GLY A 55 30.39 6.63 -10.29
N ASP A 56 29.67 5.72 -9.62
CA ASP A 56 30.23 4.70 -8.73
C ASP A 56 29.54 3.36 -9.03
N PRO A 57 30.27 2.22 -9.08
CA PRO A 57 29.65 0.89 -9.17
C PRO A 57 28.56 0.65 -8.11
N ALA A 58 28.66 1.24 -6.92
CA ALA A 58 27.62 1.13 -5.88
C ALA A 58 26.29 1.80 -6.29
N PHE A 59 26.34 2.87 -7.08
CA PHE A 59 25.15 3.51 -7.64
C PHE A 59 24.48 2.60 -8.67
N VAL A 60 25.26 2.06 -9.62
CA VAL A 60 24.76 1.12 -10.65
C VAL A 60 24.18 -0.14 -9.99
N ALA A 61 24.86 -0.71 -8.99
CA ALA A 61 24.38 -1.85 -8.25
C ALA A 61 23.02 -1.58 -7.59
N ARG A 62 22.84 -0.37 -7.01
CA ARG A 62 21.56 0.03 -6.41
C ARG A 62 20.45 0.12 -7.44
N GLU A 63 20.68 0.76 -8.58
CA GLU A 63 19.69 0.84 -9.65
C GLU A 63 19.30 -0.55 -10.17
N VAL A 64 20.28 -1.43 -10.39
CA VAL A 64 20.05 -2.81 -10.83
C VAL A 64 19.30 -3.61 -9.76
N MET A 65 19.65 -3.46 -8.49
CA MET A 65 18.90 -4.06 -7.38
C MET A 65 17.42 -3.66 -7.40
N GLN A 66 17.13 -2.38 -7.64
CA GLN A 66 15.75 -1.90 -7.72
C GLN A 66 14.97 -2.50 -8.90
N ILE A 67 15.62 -2.81 -10.02
CA ILE A 67 14.99 -3.46 -11.19
C ILE A 67 14.50 -4.87 -10.85
N PHE A 68 15.30 -5.65 -10.12
CA PHE A 68 15.03 -7.07 -9.87
C PHE A 68 14.35 -7.37 -8.53
N ALA A 69 14.72 -6.64 -7.47
CA ALA A 69 14.24 -6.84 -6.11
C ALA A 69 13.31 -5.71 -5.62
N GLY A 70 13.24 -4.58 -6.33
CA GLY A 70 12.38 -3.44 -6.01
C GLY A 70 11.26 -3.21 -7.03
N PHE A 71 10.69 -2.00 -6.99
CA PHE A 71 9.65 -1.56 -7.92
C PHE A 71 10.20 -0.89 -9.20
N GLY A 72 11.47 -1.15 -9.53
CA GLY A 72 12.14 -0.59 -10.71
C GLY A 72 12.07 0.93 -10.75
N ALA A 73 11.69 1.49 -11.89
CA ALA A 73 11.57 2.94 -12.07
C ALA A 73 10.51 3.60 -11.17
N LEU A 74 9.59 2.84 -10.57
CA LEU A 74 8.63 3.41 -9.60
C LEU A 74 9.19 3.50 -8.18
N GLN A 75 10.36 2.93 -7.92
CA GLN A 75 10.92 2.82 -6.56
C GLN A 75 11.06 4.19 -5.88
N GLU A 76 11.47 5.24 -6.61
CA GLU A 76 11.59 6.60 -6.07
C GLU A 76 10.25 7.12 -5.51
N PHE A 77 9.13 6.80 -6.14
CA PHE A 77 7.79 7.22 -5.68
C PHE A 77 7.31 6.41 -4.49
N PHE A 78 7.83 5.18 -4.32
CA PHE A 78 7.61 4.38 -3.11
C PHE A 78 8.46 4.86 -1.93
N GLU A 79 9.61 5.48 -2.19
CA GLU A 79 10.48 6.03 -1.14
C GLU A 79 10.02 7.43 -0.68
N ASP A 80 9.31 8.17 -1.53
CA ASP A 80 8.75 9.48 -1.16
C ASP A 80 7.45 9.33 -0.34
N PRO A 81 7.43 9.69 0.97
CA PRO A 81 6.27 9.53 1.84
C PRO A 81 5.12 10.50 1.52
N THR A 82 5.33 11.49 0.65
CA THR A 82 4.30 12.46 0.27
C THR A 82 3.42 11.98 -0.89
N ILE A 83 3.80 10.89 -1.56
CA ILE A 83 3.05 10.31 -2.67
C ILE A 83 1.89 9.46 -2.15
N GLU A 84 0.68 9.81 -2.56
CA GLU A 84 -0.57 9.16 -2.14
C GLU A 84 -1.01 8.06 -3.10
N GLU A 85 -0.72 8.22 -4.39
CA GLU A 85 -1.19 7.33 -5.43
C GLU A 85 -0.22 7.33 -6.61
N ILE A 86 -0.08 6.18 -7.26
CA ILE A 86 0.70 5.99 -8.48
C ILE A 86 -0.17 5.20 -9.45
N TRP A 87 -0.34 5.64 -10.69
CA TRP A 87 -1.09 4.87 -11.68
C TRP A 87 -0.59 5.08 -13.10
N LEU A 88 -0.89 4.12 -13.95
CA LEU A 88 -0.66 4.18 -15.39
C LEU A 88 -1.76 3.42 -16.12
N ASN A 89 -2.24 3.98 -17.22
CA ASN A 89 -3.19 3.32 -18.12
C ASN A 89 -2.51 2.90 -19.44
N GLU A 90 -1.28 3.35 -19.65
CA GLU A 90 -0.43 2.98 -20.77
C GLU A 90 1.04 3.08 -20.30
N PRO A 91 1.95 2.27 -20.87
CA PRO A 91 3.33 2.20 -20.38
C PRO A 91 4.08 3.53 -20.39
N GLY A 92 3.78 4.41 -21.35
CA GLY A 92 4.46 5.69 -21.51
C GLY A 92 3.93 6.84 -20.65
N ARG A 93 2.90 6.62 -19.82
CA ARG A 93 2.32 7.69 -18.99
C ARG A 93 2.05 7.23 -17.57
N VAL A 94 3.04 7.47 -16.70
CA VAL A 94 2.95 7.23 -15.26
C VAL A 94 2.58 8.52 -14.55
N PHE A 95 1.50 8.47 -13.78
CA PHE A 95 1.00 9.57 -12.97
C PHE A 95 1.22 9.29 -11.48
N ILE A 96 1.38 10.36 -10.73
CA ILE A 96 1.43 10.35 -9.27
C ILE A 96 0.42 11.35 -8.71
N ALA A 97 -0.10 11.09 -7.50
CA ALA A 97 -0.84 12.07 -6.72
C ALA A 97 -0.04 12.47 -5.48
N ARG A 98 0.01 13.78 -5.21
CA ARG A 98 0.57 14.37 -3.99
C ARG A 98 -0.39 15.44 -3.49
N GLN A 99 -0.75 15.40 -2.20
CA GLN A 99 -1.68 16.37 -1.61
C GLN A 99 -2.99 16.48 -2.40
N GLY A 100 -3.53 15.35 -2.87
CA GLY A 100 -4.73 15.31 -3.71
C GLY A 100 -4.59 15.89 -5.12
N ARG A 101 -3.39 16.26 -5.58
CA ARG A 101 -3.15 16.76 -6.94
C ARG A 101 -2.38 15.75 -7.78
N SER A 102 -2.87 15.47 -8.99
CA SER A 102 -2.27 14.55 -9.95
C SER A 102 -1.24 15.23 -10.86
N THR A 103 -0.07 14.64 -11.05
CA THR A 103 0.94 15.09 -12.01
C THR A 103 1.50 13.94 -12.84
N LEU A 104 1.80 14.21 -14.12
CA LEU A 104 2.51 13.27 -14.99
C LEU A 104 4.00 13.27 -14.60
N THR A 105 4.60 12.10 -14.55
CA THR A 105 6.03 11.92 -14.24
C THR A 105 6.88 11.83 -15.50
N ASN A 106 8.20 11.80 -15.33
CA ASN A 106 9.15 11.55 -16.42
C ASN A 106 9.42 10.05 -16.64
N VAL A 107 8.79 9.16 -15.86
CA VAL A 107 8.99 7.72 -15.99
C VAL A 107 8.22 7.21 -17.20
N VAL A 108 8.95 6.57 -18.09
CA VAL A 108 8.42 5.91 -19.30
C VAL A 108 8.76 4.43 -19.19
N LEU A 109 7.74 3.60 -19.24
CA LEU A 109 7.87 2.15 -19.28
C LEU A 109 7.45 1.63 -20.65
N ASN A 110 7.86 0.41 -20.97
CA ASN A 110 7.31 -0.38 -22.07
C ASN A 110 6.36 -1.49 -21.55
N ASP A 111 5.59 -2.12 -22.45
CA ASP A 111 4.60 -3.14 -22.08
C ASP A 111 5.21 -4.33 -21.30
N ARG A 112 6.47 -4.69 -21.60
CA ARG A 112 7.17 -5.77 -20.90
C ARG A 112 7.57 -5.34 -19.49
N GLU A 113 8.08 -4.13 -19.31
CA GLU A 113 8.45 -3.59 -18.00
C GLU A 113 7.23 -3.47 -17.07
N VAL A 114 6.07 -3.05 -17.61
CA VAL A 114 4.81 -3.01 -16.83
C VAL A 114 4.42 -4.41 -16.38
N ARG A 115 4.50 -5.42 -17.27
CA ARG A 115 4.19 -6.81 -16.92
C ARG A 115 5.13 -7.34 -15.85
N ASP A 116 6.44 -7.21 -16.07
CA ASP A 116 7.47 -7.68 -15.15
C ASP A 116 7.31 -7.01 -13.76
N LEU A 117 6.94 -5.72 -13.73
CA LEU A 117 6.65 -4.99 -12.49
C LEU A 117 5.44 -5.55 -11.75
N VAL A 118 4.32 -5.77 -12.43
CA VAL A 118 3.11 -6.32 -11.81
C VAL A 118 3.36 -7.75 -11.32
N GLU A 119 4.05 -8.59 -12.09
CA GLU A 119 4.40 -9.94 -11.68
C GLU A 119 5.22 -9.93 -10.37
N ARG A 120 6.21 -9.03 -10.26
CA ARG A 120 6.98 -8.84 -9.02
C ARG A 120 6.07 -8.42 -7.86
N MET A 121 5.18 -7.45 -8.07
CA MET A 121 4.25 -6.97 -7.03
C MET A 121 3.30 -8.06 -6.53
N LEU A 122 2.77 -8.90 -7.42
CA LEU A 122 1.82 -9.96 -7.06
C LEU A 122 2.50 -11.17 -6.42
N ARG A 123 3.80 -11.38 -6.67
CA ARG A 123 4.56 -12.55 -6.20
C ARG A 123 4.48 -12.73 -4.68
N VAL A 124 4.59 -11.64 -3.90
CA VAL A 124 4.51 -11.69 -2.43
C VAL A 124 3.09 -12.04 -1.96
N SER A 125 2.07 -11.55 -2.66
CA SER A 125 0.66 -11.81 -2.32
C SER A 125 0.17 -13.22 -2.70
N GLY A 126 0.92 -13.93 -3.55
CA GLY A 126 0.53 -15.24 -4.11
C GLY A 126 -0.64 -15.17 -5.10
N ARG A 127 -1.06 -13.96 -5.50
CA ARG A 127 -2.14 -13.75 -6.47
C ARG A 127 -1.63 -13.97 -7.90
N ARG A 128 -2.57 -14.30 -8.79
CA ARG A 128 -2.32 -14.50 -10.22
C ARG A 128 -3.20 -13.56 -11.03
N LEU A 129 -2.69 -13.17 -12.19
CA LEU A 129 -3.35 -12.31 -13.14
C LEU A 129 -3.17 -12.96 -14.52
N ASP A 130 -4.28 -13.38 -15.11
CA ASP A 130 -4.31 -14.07 -16.40
C ASP A 130 -5.64 -13.82 -17.11
N ILE A 131 -5.82 -14.37 -18.30
CA ILE A 131 -7.02 -14.14 -19.13
C ILE A 131 -8.30 -14.67 -18.46
N SER A 132 -8.20 -15.70 -17.60
CA SER A 132 -9.36 -16.22 -16.86
C SER A 132 -9.76 -15.34 -15.67
N SER A 133 -8.82 -14.55 -15.15
CA SER A 133 -9.03 -13.55 -14.11
C SER A 133 -8.37 -12.23 -14.51
N PRO A 134 -8.97 -11.45 -15.43
CA PRO A 134 -8.33 -10.31 -16.10
C PRO A 134 -8.16 -9.05 -15.23
N PHE A 135 -8.42 -9.16 -13.92
CA PHE A 135 -8.10 -8.14 -12.93
C PHE A 135 -7.70 -8.78 -11.60
N VAL A 136 -7.00 -8.02 -10.77
CA VAL A 136 -6.55 -8.46 -9.46
C VAL A 136 -6.45 -7.30 -8.47
N ASP A 137 -6.86 -7.55 -7.23
CA ASP A 137 -6.61 -6.70 -6.08
C ASP A 137 -5.62 -7.38 -5.13
N ALA A 138 -4.60 -6.63 -4.70
CA ALA A 138 -3.56 -7.12 -3.80
C ALA A 138 -3.11 -6.05 -2.79
N VAL A 139 -2.46 -6.50 -1.73
CA VAL A 139 -1.77 -5.64 -0.75
C VAL A 139 -0.28 -5.90 -0.89
N LEU A 140 0.48 -4.83 -1.11
CA LEU A 140 1.93 -4.85 -1.24
C LEU A 140 2.61 -4.97 0.13
N PRO A 141 3.90 -5.33 0.19
CA PRO A 141 4.62 -5.49 1.46
C PRO A 141 4.65 -4.24 2.35
N ASP A 142 4.56 -3.04 1.74
CA ASP A 142 4.51 -1.75 2.44
C ASP A 142 3.10 -1.36 2.91
N GLY A 143 2.10 -2.23 2.69
CA GLY A 143 0.68 -1.97 2.99
C GLY A 143 -0.06 -1.22 1.89
N SER A 144 0.60 -0.79 0.82
CA SER A 144 -0.04 -0.15 -0.32
C SER A 144 -1.02 -1.10 -1.01
N ARG A 145 -2.11 -0.56 -1.56
CA ARG A 145 -3.11 -1.35 -2.29
C ARG A 145 -2.79 -1.30 -3.77
N LEU A 146 -2.78 -2.46 -4.41
CA LEU A 146 -2.59 -2.61 -5.84
C LEU A 146 -3.89 -3.09 -6.48
N HIS A 147 -4.29 -2.42 -7.56
CA HIS A 147 -5.32 -2.87 -8.48
C HIS A 147 -4.73 -2.92 -9.89
N VAL A 148 -4.90 -4.05 -10.58
CA VAL A 148 -4.42 -4.21 -11.96
C VAL A 148 -5.52 -4.80 -12.83
N VAL A 149 -5.59 -4.31 -14.07
CA VAL A 149 -6.50 -4.80 -15.11
C VAL A 149 -5.72 -5.00 -16.41
N ILE A 150 -5.96 -6.11 -17.11
CA ILE A 150 -5.26 -6.46 -18.37
C ILE A 150 -6.17 -6.30 -19.60
N PRO A 151 -5.59 -6.33 -20.83
CA PRO A 151 -6.36 -6.38 -22.06
C PRO A 151 -7.28 -7.60 -22.09
N ASP A 152 -8.53 -7.35 -22.48
CA ASP A 152 -9.77 -8.14 -22.41
C ASP A 152 -10.85 -7.33 -21.66
N ILE A 153 -10.42 -6.55 -20.65
CA ILE A 153 -11.21 -5.46 -20.05
C ILE A 153 -10.73 -4.08 -20.55
N THR A 154 -9.41 -3.87 -20.58
CA THR A 154 -8.84 -2.63 -21.14
C THR A 154 -8.70 -2.72 -22.66
N ARG A 155 -8.59 -1.58 -23.34
CA ARG A 155 -8.51 -1.56 -24.81
C ARG A 155 -7.22 -2.16 -25.38
N LYS A 156 -6.07 -1.88 -24.75
CA LYS A 156 -4.75 -2.20 -25.35
C LYS A 156 -3.66 -2.48 -24.32
N HIS A 157 -3.59 -1.66 -23.29
CA HIS A 157 -2.51 -1.70 -22.31
C HIS A 157 -3.02 -2.13 -20.94
N TRP A 158 -2.11 -2.61 -20.09
CA TRP A 158 -2.42 -2.89 -18.69
C TRP A 158 -2.71 -1.56 -17.98
N ALA A 159 -3.74 -1.55 -17.13
CA ALA A 159 -4.01 -0.45 -16.22
C ALA A 159 -3.58 -0.86 -14.82
N VAL A 160 -2.72 -0.06 -14.20
CA VAL A 160 -2.18 -0.30 -12.86
C VAL A 160 -2.51 0.91 -12.00
N ASN A 161 -3.09 0.66 -10.82
CA ASN A 161 -3.38 1.68 -9.83
C ASN A 161 -2.84 1.22 -8.46
N ILE A 162 -2.00 2.04 -7.86
CA ILE A 162 -1.35 1.79 -6.57
C ILE A 162 -1.75 2.93 -5.64
N ARG A 163 -2.51 2.61 -4.59
CA ARG A 163 -2.89 3.55 -3.56
C ARG A 163 -1.99 3.34 -2.35
N ARG A 164 -1.16 4.34 -2.07
CA ARG A 164 -0.12 4.23 -1.05
C ARG A 164 -0.70 4.37 0.34
N PHE A 165 -0.10 3.64 1.27
CA PHE A 165 -0.36 3.82 2.69
C PHE A 165 0.46 5.00 3.23
N VAL A 166 0.00 6.22 2.94
CA VAL A 166 0.66 7.44 3.45
C VAL A 166 0.42 7.58 4.93
N MET A 167 1.48 7.85 5.70
CA MET A 167 1.38 8.22 7.12
C MET A 167 0.65 9.56 7.23
N ARG A 168 -0.55 9.50 7.79
CA ARG A 168 -1.45 10.65 7.92
C ARG A 168 -1.25 11.36 9.27
N PRO A 169 -1.70 12.63 9.40
CA PRO A 169 -1.75 13.33 10.67
C PRO A 169 -2.30 12.45 11.78
N ARG A 170 -1.54 12.32 12.86
CA ARG A 170 -1.83 11.39 13.97
C ARG A 170 -2.65 12.04 15.07
N SER A 171 -2.81 13.35 15.02
CA SER A 171 -3.52 14.13 16.01
C SER A 171 -4.35 15.24 15.36
N VAL A 172 -5.42 15.65 16.03
CA VAL A 172 -6.26 16.77 15.59
C VAL A 172 -5.45 18.09 15.57
N ASP A 173 -4.40 18.21 16.40
CA ASP A 173 -3.56 19.40 16.44
C ASP A 173 -2.74 19.59 15.17
N GLU A 174 -2.28 18.49 14.55
CA GLU A 174 -1.54 18.52 13.29
C GLU A 174 -2.40 19.02 12.11
N LEU A 175 -3.73 18.96 12.23
CA LEU A 175 -4.66 19.44 11.19
C LEU A 175 -4.84 20.97 11.20
N VAL A 176 -4.48 21.65 12.29
CA VAL A 176 -4.57 23.11 12.41
C VAL A 176 -3.50 23.82 11.57
N PRO A 177 -2.18 23.54 11.70
CA PRO A 177 -1.17 24.16 10.86
C PRO A 177 -1.30 23.76 9.39
N ALA A 178 -1.91 22.60 9.09
CA ALA A 178 -2.26 22.20 7.74
C ALA A 178 -3.46 22.97 7.15
N GLY A 179 -4.08 23.88 7.90
CA GLY A 179 -5.23 24.69 7.47
C GLY A 179 -6.53 23.89 7.28
N THR A 180 -6.56 22.62 7.73
CA THR A 180 -7.74 21.76 7.60
C THR A 180 -8.80 22.08 8.67
N LEU A 181 -8.36 22.46 9.87
CA LEU A 181 -9.22 22.86 10.98
C LEU A 181 -8.77 24.19 11.57
N THR A 182 -9.72 24.95 12.12
CA THR A 182 -9.38 26.04 13.06
C THR A 182 -9.03 25.45 14.42
N THR A 183 -8.28 26.19 15.24
CA THR A 183 -7.98 25.81 16.62
C THR A 183 -9.25 25.55 17.43
N GLN A 184 -10.30 26.36 17.22
CA GLN A 184 -11.59 26.19 17.91
C GLN A 184 -12.28 24.88 17.51
N ALA A 185 -12.30 24.56 16.21
CA ALA A 185 -12.88 23.31 15.73
C ALA A 185 -12.11 22.08 16.24
N ALA A 186 -10.78 22.15 16.24
CA ALA A 186 -9.93 21.11 16.78
C ALA A 186 -10.22 20.83 18.26
N ASN A 187 -10.30 21.89 19.09
CA ASN A 187 -10.60 21.77 20.51
C ASN A 187 -12.01 21.21 20.76
N PHE A 188 -13.01 21.67 20.00
CA PHE A 188 -14.37 21.15 20.10
C PHE A 188 -14.45 19.66 19.78
N LEU A 189 -13.83 19.23 18.67
CA LEU A 189 -13.85 17.83 18.26
C LEU A 189 -13.10 16.93 19.25
N LYS A 190 -11.96 17.39 19.79
CA LYS A 190 -11.26 16.70 20.88
C LYS A 190 -12.13 16.50 22.10
N ALA A 191 -12.80 17.56 22.56
CA ALA A 191 -13.71 17.49 23.70
C ALA A 191 -14.88 16.52 23.44
N ALA A 192 -15.40 16.50 22.21
CA ALA A 192 -16.46 15.56 21.82
C ALA A 192 -16.00 14.10 21.89
N VAL A 193 -14.77 13.79 21.43
CA VAL A 193 -14.18 12.45 21.53
C VAL A 193 -13.99 12.04 23.00
N VAL A 194 -13.36 12.89 23.81
CA VAL A 194 -13.10 12.62 25.24
C VAL A 194 -14.41 12.47 26.03
N SER A 195 -15.48 13.13 25.60
CA SER A 195 -16.79 13.01 26.22
C SER A 195 -17.61 11.79 25.74
N GLY A 196 -17.04 10.96 24.86
CA GLY A 196 -17.71 9.75 24.34
C GLY A 196 -18.90 10.04 23.41
N LEU A 197 -18.91 11.19 22.73
CA LEU A 197 -19.97 11.53 21.79
C LEU A 197 -19.85 10.73 20.48
N ASN A 198 -20.99 10.42 19.88
CA ASN A 198 -21.04 9.79 18.56
C ASN A 198 -20.73 10.83 17.47
N ILE A 199 -19.71 10.57 16.66
CA ILE A 199 -19.26 11.46 15.58
C ILE A 199 -19.35 10.71 14.25
N VAL A 200 -19.98 11.33 13.25
CA VAL A 200 -20.03 10.83 11.88
C VAL A 200 -19.29 11.81 10.97
N ILE A 201 -18.34 11.30 10.19
CA ILE A 201 -17.53 12.10 9.26
C ILE A 201 -18.01 11.82 7.83
N ALA A 202 -18.52 12.84 7.17
CA ALA A 202 -19.07 12.76 5.81
C ALA A 202 -18.33 13.71 4.85
N GLY A 203 -18.42 13.43 3.55
CA GLY A 203 -17.73 14.19 2.49
C GLY A 203 -17.47 13.36 1.25
N GLY A 204 -17.10 14.02 0.15
CA GLY A 204 -16.78 13.37 -1.13
C GLY A 204 -15.60 12.39 -1.04
N THR A 205 -15.42 11.58 -2.08
CA THR A 205 -14.23 10.74 -2.22
C THR A 205 -12.97 11.60 -2.12
N GLN A 206 -11.95 11.12 -1.41
CA GLN A 206 -10.67 11.83 -1.20
C GLN A 206 -10.75 13.16 -0.42
N ALA A 207 -11.90 13.52 0.17
CA ALA A 207 -12.06 14.74 0.98
C ALA A 207 -11.39 14.68 2.38
N GLY A 208 -10.50 13.71 2.65
CA GLY A 208 -9.81 13.61 3.94
C GLY A 208 -10.61 12.97 5.09
N LYS A 209 -11.73 12.28 4.83
CA LYS A 209 -12.56 11.65 5.88
C LYS A 209 -11.78 10.71 6.80
N THR A 210 -11.11 9.71 6.23
CA THR A 210 -10.31 8.76 7.02
C THR A 210 -9.13 9.45 7.70
N THR A 211 -8.64 10.56 7.14
CA THR A 211 -7.59 11.38 7.76
C THR A 211 -8.08 12.03 9.04
N LEU A 212 -9.25 12.68 8.99
CA LEU A 212 -9.87 13.28 10.16
C LEU A 212 -10.24 12.22 11.20
N LEU A 213 -10.77 11.07 10.76
CA LEU A 213 -11.07 9.95 11.66
C LEU A 213 -9.83 9.50 12.43
N ASN A 214 -8.72 9.25 11.73
CA ASN A 214 -7.46 8.85 12.35
C ASN A 214 -6.93 9.90 13.34
N ALA A 215 -6.98 11.18 12.98
CA ALA A 215 -6.57 12.26 13.86
C ALA A 215 -7.42 12.34 15.13
N LEU A 216 -8.75 12.12 15.02
CA LEU A 216 -9.66 12.10 16.16
C LEU A 216 -9.42 10.91 17.08
N LEU A 217 -9.14 9.74 16.51
CA LEU A 217 -8.83 8.55 17.28
C LEU A 217 -7.55 8.70 18.13
N GLY A 218 -6.62 9.57 17.72
CA GLY A 218 -5.48 9.97 18.56
C GLY A 218 -5.86 10.73 19.84
N SER A 219 -7.11 11.20 19.96
CA SER A 219 -7.62 11.88 21.16
C SER A 219 -8.36 10.95 22.13
N VAL A 220 -8.51 9.66 21.78
CA VAL A 220 -9.13 8.65 22.66
C VAL A 220 -8.19 8.34 23.83
N ALA A 221 -8.73 8.27 25.04
CA ALA A 221 -7.93 8.05 26.23
C ALA A 221 -7.34 6.63 26.26
N SER A 222 -6.05 6.51 26.64
CA SER A 222 -5.25 5.27 26.58
C SER A 222 -5.84 4.04 27.30
N HIS A 223 -6.76 4.25 28.23
CA HIS A 223 -7.40 3.19 29.00
C HIS A 223 -8.65 2.60 28.32
N GLU A 224 -9.21 3.31 27.34
CA GLU A 224 -10.39 2.89 26.57
C GLU A 224 -10.05 1.75 25.61
N ARG A 225 -11.08 0.99 25.21
CA ARG A 225 -10.92 -0.09 24.25
C ARG A 225 -11.46 0.33 22.91
N ILE A 226 -10.62 0.28 21.88
CA ILE A 226 -11.03 0.62 20.52
C ILE A 226 -11.22 -0.66 19.73
N VAL A 227 -12.41 -0.80 19.15
CA VAL A 227 -12.75 -1.84 18.18
C VAL A 227 -12.98 -1.16 16.84
N SER A 228 -12.21 -1.59 15.84
CA SER A 228 -12.39 -1.16 14.46
C SER A 228 -12.90 -2.29 13.59
N CYS A 229 -13.86 -1.96 12.74
CA CYS A 229 -14.34 -2.84 11.67
C CYS A 229 -14.10 -2.13 10.35
N GLU A 230 -13.17 -2.66 9.58
CA GLU A 230 -12.78 -2.08 8.30
C GLU A 230 -12.84 -3.14 7.21
N GLU A 231 -13.23 -2.73 6.01
CA GLU A 231 -13.05 -3.56 4.82
C GLU A 231 -11.56 -3.63 4.45
N VAL A 232 -10.86 -2.50 4.59
CA VAL A 232 -9.41 -2.39 4.40
C VAL A 232 -8.81 -1.58 5.54
N PHE A 233 -7.69 -2.07 6.09
CA PHE A 233 -7.02 -1.41 7.21
C PHE A 233 -6.46 -0.04 6.80
N GLU A 234 -7.16 1.03 7.18
CA GLU A 234 -6.71 2.41 6.98
C GLU A 234 -6.45 3.12 8.31
N MET A 235 -6.98 2.58 9.42
CA MET A 235 -6.76 3.16 10.74
C MET A 235 -5.37 2.90 11.29
N GLN A 236 -4.76 3.95 11.85
CA GLN A 236 -3.43 3.91 12.47
C GLN A 236 -3.52 4.36 13.93
N LEU A 237 -3.61 3.39 14.84
CA LEU A 237 -3.72 3.66 16.27
C LEU A 237 -2.46 3.20 17.02
N ASN A 238 -1.70 4.16 17.55
CA ASN A 238 -0.71 3.89 18.60
C ASN A 238 -1.41 3.80 19.96
N HIS A 239 -2.35 2.87 20.10
CA HIS A 239 -3.18 2.72 21.29
C HIS A 239 -2.97 1.32 21.91
N LEU A 240 -2.56 1.25 23.18
CA LEU A 240 -2.16 0.00 23.85
C LEU A 240 -3.22 -1.12 23.81
N LYS A 241 -4.50 -0.75 23.74
CA LYS A 241 -5.66 -1.67 23.73
C LYS A 241 -6.48 -1.63 22.43
N TRP A 242 -5.83 -1.43 21.28
CA TRP A 242 -6.51 -1.49 19.98
C TRP A 242 -6.63 -2.94 19.47
N ARG A 243 -7.85 -3.34 19.06
CA ARG A 243 -8.11 -4.59 18.34
C ARG A 243 -8.75 -4.27 17.00
N ASN A 244 -8.08 -4.61 15.91
CA ASN A 244 -8.62 -4.47 14.56
C ASN A 244 -9.16 -5.80 14.02
N THR A 245 -10.31 -5.76 13.38
CA THR A 245 -10.92 -6.93 12.73
C THR A 245 -11.29 -6.58 11.29
N ARG A 246 -11.01 -7.49 10.35
CA ARG A 246 -11.32 -7.33 8.93
C ARG A 246 -12.36 -8.32 8.46
N ASN A 247 -13.11 -7.92 7.44
CA ASN A 247 -13.88 -8.86 6.65
C ASN A 247 -12.96 -9.66 5.73
N ASN A 248 -12.97 -10.98 5.84
CA ASN A 248 -12.17 -11.86 5.01
C ASN A 248 -12.98 -12.25 3.77
N HIS A 249 -12.90 -11.46 2.69
CA HIS A 249 -13.74 -11.68 1.51
C HIS A 249 -13.16 -12.64 0.45
N LEU A 250 -12.01 -13.28 0.69
CA LEU A 250 -11.27 -13.93 -0.40
C LEU A 250 -10.78 -15.32 -0.03
N SER A 251 -11.63 -16.33 -0.22
CA SER A 251 -11.36 -17.74 -0.64
C SER A 251 -12.38 -18.74 -0.09
N ASP A 252 -13.11 -18.37 0.96
CA ASP A 252 -14.09 -19.24 1.60
C ASP A 252 -15.45 -18.52 1.59
N ASN A 253 -16.52 -19.20 1.22
CA ASN A 253 -17.84 -18.64 0.91
C ASN A 253 -18.61 -18.12 2.15
N ARG A 254 -17.88 -17.57 3.12
CA ARG A 254 -18.36 -17.02 4.40
C ARG A 254 -18.07 -15.53 4.44
N ILE A 255 -18.95 -14.77 3.80
CA ILE A 255 -19.09 -13.34 4.08
C ILE A 255 -19.41 -13.23 5.58
N HIS A 256 -18.44 -12.77 6.37
CA HIS A 256 -18.78 -12.22 7.67
C HIS A 256 -19.38 -10.84 7.38
N ASP A 257 -20.53 -10.54 7.94
CA ASP A 257 -21.08 -9.19 7.82
C ASP A 257 -20.35 -8.30 8.85
N ILE A 258 -20.17 -7.00 8.58
CA ILE A 258 -19.57 -6.05 9.53
C ILE A 258 -20.29 -6.13 10.89
N HIS A 259 -21.60 -6.38 10.85
CA HIS A 259 -22.44 -6.64 12.01
C HIS A 259 -21.98 -7.84 12.85
N ARG A 260 -21.56 -8.95 12.22
CA ARG A 260 -21.05 -10.14 12.95
C ARG A 260 -19.68 -9.88 13.57
N LEU A 261 -18.82 -9.10 12.91
CA LEU A 261 -17.53 -8.70 13.46
C LEU A 261 -17.69 -7.79 14.68
N LEU A 262 -18.63 -6.84 14.63
CA LEU A 262 -18.99 -5.98 15.76
C LEU A 262 -19.48 -6.80 16.97
N LEU A 263 -20.39 -7.75 16.75
CA LEU A 263 -20.90 -8.63 17.81
C LEU A 263 -19.80 -9.50 18.44
N ALA A 264 -18.95 -10.13 17.61
CA ALA A 264 -17.84 -10.94 18.08
C ALA A 264 -16.82 -10.12 18.88
N SER A 265 -16.53 -8.89 18.44
CA SER A 265 -15.59 -7.98 19.10
C SER A 265 -16.11 -7.42 20.42
N ALA A 266 -17.44 -7.26 20.53
CA ALA A 266 -18.14 -6.88 21.76
C ALA A 266 -18.29 -8.05 22.76
N GLY A 267 -17.85 -9.27 22.41
CA GLY A 267 -17.99 -10.46 23.27
C GLY A 267 -19.41 -11.05 23.25
N ILE A 268 -20.24 -10.70 22.27
CA ILE A 268 -21.60 -11.20 22.12
C ILE A 268 -21.55 -12.46 21.25
N SER A 269 -21.65 -13.62 21.89
CA SER A 269 -21.73 -14.92 21.23
C SER A 269 -23.06 -15.07 20.48
N CYS A 270 -23.02 -14.95 19.15
CA CYS A 270 -24.18 -15.21 18.30
C CYS A 270 -24.36 -16.72 18.12
N THR A 271 -24.86 -17.41 19.16
CA THR A 271 -25.27 -18.81 19.08
C THR A 271 -26.72 -18.88 18.55
N LYS A 272 -26.89 -18.88 17.22
CA LYS A 272 -28.02 -19.52 16.54
C LYS A 272 -27.82 -19.53 15.01
N GLY A 273 -28.12 -20.68 14.42
CA GLY A 273 -27.94 -21.01 13.00
C GLY A 273 -28.81 -20.23 12.00
N PRO A 274 -28.83 -20.65 10.73
CA PRO A 274 -29.15 -19.79 9.62
C PRO A 274 -30.67 -19.66 9.46
N CYS A 275 -31.25 -18.48 9.67
CA CYS A 275 -32.58 -18.19 9.17
C CYS A 275 -32.88 -16.69 9.03
N ALA A 276 -33.39 -16.39 7.84
CA ALA A 276 -34.46 -15.44 7.51
C ALA A 276 -34.17 -13.93 7.63
N GLN A 277 -34.17 -13.32 6.44
CA GLN A 277 -34.62 -11.97 6.15
C GLN A 277 -35.91 -11.66 6.93
N THR A 278 -35.87 -10.71 7.88
CA THR A 278 -36.88 -9.67 8.15
C THR A 278 -36.70 -9.08 9.56
N GLY A 279 -36.66 -7.74 9.64
CA GLY A 279 -37.38 -6.96 10.67
C GLY A 279 -36.81 -6.87 12.10
N THR A 280 -36.80 -5.62 12.58
CA THR A 280 -36.91 -5.17 13.98
C THR A 280 -35.71 -5.27 14.93
N VAL A 281 -35.23 -4.10 15.35
CA VAL A 281 -34.24 -3.87 16.42
C VAL A 281 -34.98 -3.80 17.76
N GLY A 282 -34.79 -4.80 18.61
CA GLY A 282 -35.14 -4.76 20.02
C GLY A 282 -33.93 -4.34 20.86
N ARG A 283 -34.14 -3.45 21.83
CA ARG A 283 -33.14 -3.00 22.80
C ARG A 283 -32.78 -4.17 23.73
N ALA A 284 -31.51 -4.56 23.80
CA ALA A 284 -31.01 -5.51 24.79
C ALA A 284 -30.20 -4.73 25.83
N ASP A 285 -30.75 -4.61 27.04
CA ASP A 285 -30.02 -4.11 28.21
C ASP A 285 -28.94 -5.13 28.61
N LEU A 286 -27.69 -4.67 28.67
CA LEU A 286 -26.56 -5.46 29.18
C LEU A 286 -26.56 -5.43 30.71
N PRO A 287 -26.32 -6.56 31.40
CA PRO A 287 -26.24 -6.58 32.86
C PRO A 287 -24.92 -5.94 33.32
N VAL A 288 -25.04 -4.89 34.13
CA VAL A 288 -23.95 -4.34 34.93
C VAL A 288 -23.59 -5.38 36.00
N THR A 289 -22.42 -5.98 35.91
CA THR A 289 -21.83 -6.73 37.02
C THR A 289 -20.91 -5.81 37.81
N ARG A 290 -21.10 -5.82 39.13
CA ARG A 290 -20.41 -5.01 40.15
C ARG A 290 -18.92 -5.35 40.25
#